data_AF-A0A7C2I277-F1
#
_entry.id   AF-A0A7C2I277-F1
#
_cell.length_a   1.000
_cell.length_b   1.000
_cell.length_c   1.000
_cell.angle_alpha   90.00
_cell.angle_beta   90.00
_cell.angle_gamma   90.00
#
_symmetry.space_group_name_H-M   'P 1'
#
loop_
_entity.id
_entity.type
_entity.pdbx_description
1 polymer ?
#
loop_
_entity_poly.entity_id
_entity_poly.type
_entity_poly.pdbx_seq_one_letter_code
_entity_poly.pdbx_strand_id
1 'polypeptide(L)' 'MSGFIGRRDQVLKEPDEAFAGLQATYEDLPEARKRVVMQGTWSVKDILIHISGWHREMAGALTRLTRGERAVSEGVD' A
#
# COMPACT_ATOMS: atom_id res chain seq x y z
N MET A 1 27.13 16.56 -2.54
CA MET A 1 26.26 15.37 -2.69
C MET A 1 24.90 15.59 -1.99
N SER A 2 24.13 16.62 -2.35
CA SER A 2 22.90 16.98 -1.60
C SER A 2 21.59 16.95 -2.41
N GLY A 3 21.63 16.79 -3.74
CA GLY A 3 20.43 16.82 -4.58
C GLY A 3 19.69 15.48 -4.72
N PHE A 4 20.35 14.35 -4.47
CA PHE A 4 19.78 13.02 -4.66
C PHE A 4 18.92 12.56 -3.46
N ILE A 5 19.35 12.92 -2.24
CA ILE A 5 18.62 12.60 -1.01
C ILE A 5 17.26 13.33 -0.99
N GLY A 6 17.23 14.63 -1.33
CA GLY A 6 15.98 15.39 -1.37
C GLY A 6 14.94 14.88 -2.38
N ARG A 7 15.36 14.33 -3.53
CA ARG A 7 14.43 13.73 -4.51
C ARG A 7 13.88 12.39 -4.02
N ARG A 8 14.72 11.55 -3.40
CA ARG A 8 14.30 10.28 -2.82
C ARG A 8 13.28 10.51 -1.70
N ASP A 9 13.58 11.42 -0.79
CA ASP A 9 12.72 11.72 0.36
C ASP A 9 11.37 12.27 -0.10
N GLN A 10 11.35 13.11 -1.15
CA GLN A 10 10.13 13.60 -1.76
C GLN A 10 9.28 12.50 -2.40
N VAL A 11 9.91 11.52 -3.07
CA VAL A 11 9.23 10.37 -3.68
C VAL A 11 8.61 9.46 -2.64
N LEU A 12 9.21 9.34 -1.45
CA LEU A 12 8.68 8.50 -0.36
C LEU A 12 7.62 9.22 0.48
N LYS A 13 7.74 10.54 0.61
CA LYS A 13 6.81 11.37 1.39
C LYS A 13 5.38 11.30 0.89
N GLU A 14 5.17 11.42 -0.42
CA GLU A 14 3.83 11.46 -1.01
C GLU A 14 3.03 10.16 -0.75
N PRO A 15 3.59 8.95 -0.98
CA PRO A 15 2.94 7.69 -0.59
C PRO A 15 2.61 7.59 0.90
N ASP A 16 3.52 8.02 1.78
CA ASP A 16 3.32 7.96 3.23
C ASP A 16 2.15 8.85 3.67
N GLU A 17 2.10 10.09 3.18
CA GLU A 17 1.00 11.03 3.45
C GLU A 17 -0.33 10.54 2.87
N ALA A 18 -0.31 9.97 1.66
CA ALA A 18 -1.51 9.43 1.02
C ALA A 18 -2.09 8.22 1.80
N PHE A 19 -1.22 7.33 2.27
CA PHE A 19 -1.65 6.16 3.04
C PHE A 19 -2.20 6.56 4.42
N ALA A 20 -1.53 7.50 5.11
CA ALA A 20 -2.03 8.05 6.37
C ALA A 20 -3.41 8.72 6.19
N GLY A 21 -3.59 9.51 5.13
CA GLY A 21 -4.86 10.15 4.81
C GLY A 21 -5.99 9.15 4.51
N LEU A 22 -5.67 8.05 3.81
CA LEU A 22 -6.61 6.95 3.57
C LEU A 22 -7.07 6.30 4.88
N GLN A 23 -6.13 6.00 5.78
CA GLN A 23 -6.44 5.39 7.07
C GLN A 23 -7.35 6.28 7.91
N ALA A 24 -7.01 7.55 8.07
CA ALA A 24 -7.81 8.52 8.83
C ALA A 24 -9.22 8.66 8.24
N THR A 25 -9.33 8.81 6.92
CA THR A 25 -10.63 8.91 6.23
C THR A 25 -11.48 7.67 6.45
N TYR A 26 -10.87 6.48 6.43
CA TYR A 26 -11.60 5.24 6.68
C TYR A 26 -12.06 5.11 8.14
N GLU A 27 -11.23 5.51 9.11
CA GLU A 27 -11.60 5.49 10.53
C GLU A 27 -12.84 6.34 10.80
N ASP A 28 -12.92 7.52 10.18
CA ASP A 28 -14.03 8.47 10.30
C ASP A 28 -15.32 8.01 9.59
N LEU A 29 -15.26 7.00 8.71
CA LEU A 29 -16.46 6.52 8.02
C LEU A 29 -17.42 5.80 9.00
N PRO A 30 -18.74 6.05 8.89
CA PRO A 30 -19.73 5.24 9.58
C PRO A 30 -19.62 3.76 9.18
N GLU A 31 -19.79 2.84 10.12
CA GLU A 31 -19.68 1.39 9.87
C GLU A 31 -20.57 0.90 8.72
N ALA A 32 -21.78 1.45 8.59
CA ALA A 32 -22.68 1.13 7.49
C ALA A 32 -22.09 1.52 6.11
N ARG A 33 -21.27 2.57 6.05
CA ARG A 33 -20.62 3.06 4.82
C ARG A 33 -19.37 2.27 4.46
N LYS A 34 -18.67 1.68 5.44
CA LYS A 34 -17.48 0.83 5.20
C LYS A 34 -17.79 -0.42 4.36
N ARG A 35 -19.06 -0.83 4.26
CA ARG A 35 -19.50 -2.03 3.50
C ARG A 35 -20.13 -1.70 2.15
N VAL A 36 -20.22 -0.43 1.77
CA VAL A 36 -20.77 -0.03 0.47
C VAL A 36 -19.84 -0.49 -0.65
N VAL A 37 -20.41 -1.10 -1.68
CA VAL A 37 -19.71 -1.50 -2.90
C VAL A 37 -19.37 -0.25 -3.71
N MET A 38 -18.08 -0.09 -4.03
CA MET A 38 -17.55 1.08 -4.73
C MET A 38 -16.92 0.74 -6.07
N GLN A 39 -16.29 -0.44 -6.20
CA GLN A 39 -15.58 -0.85 -7.41
C GLN A 39 -16.00 -2.26 -7.83
N GLY A 40 -16.93 -2.34 -8.79
CA GLY A 40 -17.46 -3.63 -9.23
C GLY A 40 -18.17 -4.36 -8.10
N THR A 41 -17.54 -5.40 -7.55
CA THR A 41 -18.06 -6.19 -6.41
C THR A 41 -17.36 -5.86 -5.09
N TRP A 42 -16.40 -4.95 -5.09
CA TRP A 42 -15.57 -4.67 -3.91
C TRP A 42 -16.16 -3.56 -3.07
N SER A 43 -16.34 -3.83 -1.78
CA SER A 43 -16.69 -2.82 -0.79
C SER A 43 -15.52 -1.93 -0.41
N VAL A 44 -15.80 -0.79 0.23
CA VAL A 44 -14.77 0.09 0.81
C VAL A 44 -13.82 -0.70 1.72
N LYS A 45 -14.36 -1.61 2.54
CA LYS A 45 -13.57 -2.50 3.39
C LYS A 45 -12.71 -3.48 2.59
N ASP A 46 -13.23 -4.06 1.51
CA ASP A 46 -12.46 -5.00 0.68
C ASP A 46 -11.27 -4.32 0.01
N ILE A 47 -11.46 -3.08 -0.45
CA ILE A 47 -10.40 -2.25 -1.01
C ILE A 47 -9.31 -2.00 0.03
N LEU A 48 -9.67 -1.60 1.25
CA LEU A 48 -8.67 -1.36 2.31
C LEU A 48 -7.90 -2.64 2.68
N ILE A 49 -8.59 -3.78 2.77
CA ILE A 49 -7.96 -5.08 3.03
C ILE A 49 -7.00 -5.45 1.90
N HIS A 50 -7.39 -5.22 0.65
CA HIS A 50 -6.52 -5.50 -0.50
C HIS A 50 -5.26 -4.63 -0.46
N ILE A 51 -5.40 -3.33 -0.19
CA ILE A 51 -4.26 -2.42 -0.08
C ILE A 51 -3.33 -2.87 1.05
N SER A 52 -3.85 -3.23 2.23
CA SER A 52 -3.02 -3.69 3.35
C SER A 52 -2.34 -5.03 3.05
N GLY A 53 -3.04 -5.95 2.39
CA GLY A 53 -2.48 -7.20 1.89
C GLY A 53 -1.33 -6.96 0.92
N TRP A 54 -1.53 -6.08 -0.07
CA TRP A 54 -0.51 -5.73 -1.04
C TRP A 54 0.72 -5.06 -0.42
N HIS A 55 0.52 -4.16 0.56
CA HIS A 55 1.64 -3.56 1.30
C HIS A 55 2.50 -4.63 1.99
N ARG A 56 1.86 -5.61 2.64
CA ARG A 56 2.58 -6.72 3.29
C ARG A 56 3.33 -7.57 2.28
N GLU A 57 2.72 -7.90 1.15
CA GLU A 57 3.37 -8.68 0.08
C GLU A 57 4.58 -7.94 -0.51
N MET A 58 4.43 -6.65 -0.82
CA MET A 58 5.53 -5.83 -1.34
C MET A 58 6.67 -5.67 -0.34
N ALA A 59 6.38 -5.50 0.94
CA ALA A 59 7.42 -5.48 1.98
C ALA A 59 8.23 -6.78 2.00
N GLY A 60 7.56 -7.93 1.87
CA GLY A 60 8.21 -9.24 1.74
C GLY A 60 9.07 -9.34 0.48
N ALA A 61 8.53 -8.95 -0.68
CA ALA A 61 9.25 -8.98 -1.96
C ALA A 61 10.50 -8.09 -1.95
N LEU A 62 10.40 -6.88 -1.41
CA LEU A 62 11.54 -5.97 -1.26
C LEU A 62 12.57 -6.52 -0.28
N THR A 63 12.14 -7.16 0.82
CA THR A 63 13.05 -7.82 1.76
C THR A 63 13.86 -8.92 1.06
N ARG A 64 13.25 -9.73 0.18
CA ARG A 64 13.98 -10.72 -0.64
C ARG A 64 15.03 -10.08 -1.53
N LEU A 65 14.69 -8.97 -2.20
CA LEU A 65 15.65 -8.22 -3.02
C LEU A 65 16.87 -7.74 -2.22
N THR A 66 16.68 -7.32 -0.96
CA THR A 66 17.83 -6.91 -0.10
C THR A 66 18.80 -8.07 0.20
N ARG A 67 18.35 -9.32 0.03
CA ARG A 67 19.16 -10.53 0.20
C ARG A 67 19.73 -11.08 -1.12
N GLY A 68 19.44 -10.43 -2.25
CA GLY A 68 19.80 -10.90 -3.59
C GLY A 68 18.90 -12.03 -4.13
N GLU A 69 17.77 -12.28 -3.48
CA GLU A 69 16.77 -13.27 -3.92
C GLU A 69 15.81 -12.66 -4.95
N ARG A 70 15.04 -13.48 -5.67
CA ARG A 70 13.96 -12.98 -6.55
C ARG A 70 12.84 -12.37 -5.70
N ALA A 71 12.27 -11.25 -6.17
CA ALA A 71 11.17 -10.56 -5.50
C ALA A 71 9.94 -11.47 -5.35
N VAL A 72 9.61 -12.20 -6.41
CA VAL A 72 8.50 -13.13 -6.47
C VAL A 72 9.04 -14.56 -6.51
N SER A 73 8.36 -15.48 -5.82
CA SER A 73 8.68 -16.91 -5.86
C SER A 73 8.47 -17.46 -7.27
N GLU A 74 9.18 -18.55 -7.61
CA GLU A 74 8.95 -19.24 -8.89
C GLU A 74 7.50 -19.71 -9.01
N GLY A 75 6.90 -19.53 -10.20
CA GLY A 75 5.54 -20.01 -10.51
C GLY A 75 4.40 -19.02 -10.25
N VAL A 76 4.71 -17.75 -9.94
CA VAL A 76 3.74 -16.66 -9.91
C VAL A 76 4.01 -15.76 -11.11
N ASP A 77 3.34 -16.04 -12.23
CA ASP A 77 3.30 -15.23 -13.45
C ASP A 77 1.84 -15.22 -13.97
#